data_AF-A0A816PGT2-F1
#
_entry.id   AF-A0A816PGT2-F1
#
_cell.length_a   1.000
_cell.length_b   1.000
_cell.length_c   1.000
_cell.angle_alpha   90.00
_cell.angle_beta   90.00
_cell.angle_gamma   90.00
#
_symmetry.space_group_name_H-M   'P 1'
#
loop_
_entity.id
_entity.type
_entity.pdbx_description
1 polymer ?
#
loop_
_entity_poly.entity_id
_entity_poly.type
_entity_poly.pdbx_seq_one_letter_code
_entity_poly.pdbx_strand_id
1 'polypeptide(L)'
;MILSFFIQKRSRKLVKLKIGSGIDLGWCTGSIYLPMLKTLVLESVEFCADYNLKMLLPACPALEELEMYDVKGLDSNETVSSASLKNLIIKSSLVSSGSFSFDTPSLVYLGYSDFIPEDYPLANLQNLSEARINISLTDDQVERARFPNEYDDEYDDAVRL
;
A
#
# COMPACT_ATOMS: atom_id res chain seq x y z
N MET A 1 -12.32 16.19 -16.44
CA MET A 1 -11.95 17.27 -17.38
C MET A 1 -11.01 18.34 -16.77
N ILE A 2 -11.12 18.71 -15.48
CA ILE A 2 -10.19 19.65 -14.83
C ILE A 2 -8.86 18.98 -14.42
N LEU A 3 -8.92 17.74 -13.92
CA LEU A 3 -7.74 17.03 -13.43
C LEU A 3 -6.75 16.68 -14.56
N SER A 4 -7.28 16.25 -15.71
CA SER A 4 -6.47 16.05 -16.92
C SER A 4 -5.76 17.33 -17.34
N PHE A 5 -6.36 18.52 -17.19
CA PHE A 5 -5.71 19.78 -17.59
C PHE A 5 -4.42 20.08 -16.82
N PHE A 6 -4.39 19.85 -15.50
CA PHE A 6 -3.18 20.09 -14.69
C PHE A 6 -2.07 19.07 -14.96
N ILE A 7 -2.47 17.83 -15.25
CA ILE A 7 -1.54 16.72 -15.47
C ILE A 7 -0.99 16.73 -16.90
N GLN A 8 -1.84 16.94 -17.92
CA GLN A 8 -1.41 17.05 -19.32
C GLN A 8 -0.48 18.25 -19.55
N LYS A 9 -0.63 19.34 -18.78
CA LYS A 9 0.24 20.52 -18.86
C LYS A 9 1.54 20.45 -18.03
N ARG A 10 1.85 19.32 -17.36
CA ARG A 10 3.05 19.16 -16.53
C ARG A 10 3.25 20.34 -15.56
N SER A 11 2.30 20.53 -14.64
CA SER A 11 2.38 21.64 -13.68
C SER A 11 3.67 21.60 -12.87
N ARG A 12 4.47 22.68 -12.97
CA ARG A 12 5.71 22.89 -12.19
C ARG A 12 5.50 23.69 -10.91
N LYS A 13 4.24 23.89 -10.49
CA LYS A 13 3.88 24.64 -9.29
C LYS A 13 2.96 23.87 -8.35
N LEU A 14 2.46 22.70 -8.78
CA LEU A 14 1.57 21.90 -7.97
C LEU A 14 2.39 21.20 -6.89
N VAL A 15 2.18 21.60 -5.63
CA VAL A 15 2.90 21.05 -4.47
C VAL A 15 2.06 20.06 -3.67
N LYS A 16 0.73 20.20 -3.70
CA LYS A 16 -0.20 19.30 -3.02
C LYS A 16 -1.32 18.91 -3.98
N LEU A 17 -1.64 17.62 -4.01
CA LEU A 17 -2.71 17.05 -4.81
C LEU A 17 -3.52 16.12 -3.91
N LYS A 18 -4.84 16.33 -3.88
CA LYS A 18 -5.79 15.41 -3.25
C LYS A 18 -6.75 14.92 -4.32
N ILE A 19 -6.90 13.60 -4.44
CA ILE A 19 -7.83 12.93 -5.34
C ILE A 19 -8.78 12.12 -4.46
N GLY A 20 -10.08 12.32 -4.66
CA GLY A 20 -11.14 11.66 -3.90
C GLY A 20 -11.98 10.72 -4.76
N SER A 21 -13.04 10.19 -4.15
CA SER A 21 -13.96 9.20 -4.72
C SER A 21 -14.49 9.54 -6.11
N GLY A 22 -14.70 8.51 -6.93
CA GLY A 22 -15.31 8.62 -8.27
C GLY A 22 -14.31 8.94 -9.39
N ILE A 23 -13.01 8.85 -9.09
CA ILE A 23 -11.92 9.01 -10.06
C ILE A 23 -11.20 7.66 -10.17
N ASP A 24 -11.43 6.96 -11.27
CA ASP A 24 -10.54 5.89 -11.74
C ASP A 24 -9.22 6.54 -12.15
N LEU A 25 -8.06 6.01 -11.74
CA LEU A 25 -6.74 6.50 -12.14
C LEU A 25 -6.30 6.01 -13.53
N GLY A 26 -7.16 5.34 -14.30
CA GLY A 26 -6.88 4.89 -15.68
C GLY A 26 -6.49 6.00 -16.66
N TRP A 27 -6.88 7.25 -16.42
CA TRP A 27 -6.42 8.42 -17.20
C TRP A 27 -4.96 8.80 -16.88
N CYS A 28 -4.39 8.26 -15.81
CA CYS A 28 -2.98 8.42 -15.43
C CYS A 28 -2.02 7.56 -16.26
N THR A 29 -2.54 6.73 -17.19
CA THR A 29 -1.75 5.98 -18.18
C THR A 29 -1.01 6.90 -19.17
N GLY A 30 -1.38 8.19 -19.27
CA GLY A 30 -0.57 9.21 -19.92
C GLY A 30 0.53 9.75 -19.00
N SER A 31 1.67 10.18 -19.55
CA SER A 31 2.87 10.59 -18.80
C SER A 31 2.61 11.68 -17.73
N ILE A 32 2.19 11.26 -16.55
CA ILE A 32 2.10 12.13 -15.37
C ILE A 32 3.52 12.49 -14.99
N TYR A 33 3.76 13.78 -14.81
CA TYR A 33 5.03 14.24 -14.26
C TYR A 33 4.76 15.49 -13.43
N LEU A 34 4.85 15.32 -12.12
CA LEU A 34 4.56 16.34 -11.11
C LEU A 34 5.82 16.57 -10.25
N PRO A 35 6.86 17.19 -10.83
CA PRO A 35 8.20 17.24 -10.22
C PRO A 35 8.28 18.04 -8.92
N MET A 36 7.30 18.88 -8.63
CA MET A 36 7.26 19.73 -7.43
C MET A 36 6.24 19.23 -6.39
N LEU A 37 5.56 18.11 -6.66
CA LEU A 37 4.55 17.56 -5.77
C LEU A 37 5.23 16.98 -4.53
N LYS A 38 4.86 17.49 -3.36
CA LYS A 38 5.34 17.07 -2.05
C LYS A 38 4.33 16.22 -1.29
N THR A 39 3.04 16.51 -1.46
CA THR A 39 1.96 15.80 -0.77
C THR A 39 0.95 15.25 -1.77
N LEU A 40 0.71 13.94 -1.71
CA LEU A 40 -0.33 13.26 -2.47
C LEU A 40 -1.29 12.54 -1.51
N VAL A 41 -2.58 12.86 -1.63
CA VAL A 41 -3.64 12.19 -0.88
C VAL A 41 -4.59 11.51 -1.86
N LEU A 42 -4.76 10.20 -1.70
CA LEU A 42 -5.64 9.35 -2.49
C LEU A 42 -6.72 8.79 -1.56
N GLU A 43 -7.99 9.10 -1.84
CA GLU A 43 -9.12 8.72 -0.99
C GLU A 43 -10.20 8.06 -1.85
N SER A 44 -10.47 6.78 -1.58
CA SER A 44 -11.46 5.95 -2.28
C SER A 44 -11.29 5.96 -3.81
N VAL A 45 -10.04 5.87 -4.27
CA VAL A 45 -9.68 5.79 -5.70
C VAL A 45 -9.36 4.36 -6.11
N GLU A 46 -9.44 4.09 -7.40
CA GLU A 46 -9.11 2.78 -7.97
C GLU A 46 -7.99 2.93 -9.01
N PHE A 47 -6.93 2.15 -8.85
CA PHE A 47 -5.88 1.98 -9.83
C PHE A 47 -6.35 1.02 -10.93
N CYS A 48 -5.98 1.32 -12.18
CA CYS A 48 -6.17 0.40 -13.29
C CYS A 48 -5.11 -0.70 -13.25
N ALA A 49 -5.40 -1.88 -13.79
CA ALA A 49 -4.46 -3.01 -13.82
C ALA A 49 -3.08 -2.66 -14.43
N ASP A 50 -3.07 -1.76 -15.41
CA ASP A 50 -1.83 -1.31 -16.07
C ASP A 50 -1.14 -0.15 -15.34
N TYR A 51 -1.68 0.38 -14.24
CA TYR A 51 -1.14 1.54 -13.52
C TYR A 51 -1.03 1.27 -12.01
N ASN A 52 0.18 1.40 -11.46
CA ASN A 52 0.45 1.09 -10.06
C ASN A 52 1.45 2.07 -9.42
N LEU A 53 1.86 1.79 -8.18
CA LEU A 53 2.74 2.67 -7.41
C LEU A 53 4.13 2.79 -8.04
N LYS A 54 4.63 1.73 -8.68
CA LYS A 54 5.93 1.73 -9.38
C LYS A 54 5.99 2.75 -10.52
N MET A 55 4.84 3.18 -11.07
CA MET A 55 4.78 4.24 -12.08
C MET A 55 4.43 5.60 -11.50
N LEU A 56 3.58 5.65 -10.47
CA LEU A 56 3.17 6.90 -9.83
C LEU A 56 4.31 7.56 -9.05
N LEU A 57 5.10 6.79 -8.31
CA LEU A 57 6.15 7.34 -7.44
C LEU A 57 7.29 8.00 -8.25
N PRO A 58 7.81 7.39 -9.34
CA PRO A 58 8.81 8.05 -10.19
C PRO A 58 8.29 9.31 -10.90
N ALA A 59 6.99 9.41 -11.14
CA ALA A 59 6.35 10.61 -11.71
C ALA A 59 6.34 11.80 -10.73
N CYS A 60 6.55 11.56 -9.44
CA CYS A 60 6.50 12.55 -8.36
C CYS A 60 7.81 12.53 -7.55
N PRO A 61 8.97 12.89 -8.15
CA PRO A 61 10.29 12.71 -7.52
C PRO A 61 10.48 13.50 -6.22
N ALA A 62 9.74 14.59 -6.01
CA ALA A 62 9.80 15.42 -4.80
C ALA A 62 8.79 15.02 -3.72
N LEU A 63 8.11 13.88 -3.86
CA LEU A 63 7.03 13.47 -2.96
C LEU A 63 7.58 13.12 -1.58
N GLU A 64 7.18 13.88 -0.56
CA GLU A 64 7.57 13.69 0.83
C GLU A 64 6.47 13.00 1.64
N GLU A 65 5.20 13.13 1.22
CA GLU A 65 4.02 12.65 1.94
C GLU A 65 3.06 11.94 0.98
N LEU A 66 2.71 10.69 1.31
CA LEU A 66 1.71 9.89 0.61
C LEU A 66 0.67 9.37 1.60
N GLU A 67 -0.59 9.66 1.34
CA GLU A 67 -1.72 9.12 2.09
C GLU A 67 -2.66 8.36 1.15
N MET A 68 -2.98 7.13 1.51
CA MET A 68 -3.87 6.23 0.78
C MET A 68 -4.97 5.73 1.73
N TYR A 69 -6.22 6.07 1.39
CA TYR A 69 -7.41 5.66 2.12
C TYR A 69 -8.33 4.88 1.17
N ASP A 70 -8.62 3.63 1.49
CA ASP A 70 -9.52 2.75 0.74
C ASP A 70 -9.20 2.69 -0.77
N VAL A 71 -7.91 2.59 -1.09
CA VAL A 71 -7.41 2.50 -2.47
C VAL A 71 -7.58 1.07 -2.99
N LYS A 72 -8.12 0.93 -4.20
CA LYS A 72 -8.34 -0.35 -4.89
C LYS A 72 -7.43 -0.52 -6.10
N GLY A 73 -7.38 -1.74 -6.65
CA GLY A 73 -6.69 -2.03 -7.91
C GLY A 73 -5.16 -2.09 -7.81
N LEU A 74 -4.63 -2.21 -6.59
CA LEU A 74 -3.22 -2.50 -6.37
C LEU A 74 -3.04 -4.01 -6.28
N ASP A 75 -2.01 -4.51 -6.96
CA ASP A 75 -1.68 -5.94 -6.92
C ASP A 75 -1.15 -6.34 -5.54
N SER A 76 -1.49 -7.55 -5.12
CA SER A 76 -0.78 -8.25 -4.05
C SER A 76 0.69 -8.37 -4.47
N ASN A 77 1.63 -7.81 -3.70
CA ASN A 77 3.08 -7.68 -3.97
C ASN A 77 3.54 -6.34 -4.57
N GLU A 78 2.74 -5.29 -4.51
CA GLU A 78 3.25 -3.95 -4.82
C GLU A 78 4.33 -3.51 -3.82
N THR A 79 5.39 -2.87 -4.34
CA THR A 79 6.47 -2.31 -3.54
C THR A 79 6.37 -0.80 -3.58
N VAL A 80 6.19 -0.19 -2.41
CA VAL A 80 6.33 1.26 -2.27
C VAL A 80 7.82 1.56 -2.27
N SER A 81 8.35 2.12 -3.37
CA SER A 81 9.77 2.50 -3.48
C SER A 81 9.91 4.00 -3.74
N SER A 82 10.54 4.71 -2.81
CA SER A 82 10.79 6.14 -2.92
C SER A 82 11.92 6.59 -1.99
N ALA A 83 12.88 7.32 -2.56
CA ALA A 83 14.00 7.89 -1.80
C ALA A 83 13.65 9.23 -1.13
N SER A 84 12.56 9.91 -1.54
CA SER A 84 12.15 11.22 -1.00
C SER A 84 11.01 11.13 0.01
N LEU A 85 10.30 10.01 0.04
CA LEU A 85 9.13 9.82 0.90
C LEU A 85 9.53 9.73 2.38
N LYS A 86 8.89 10.57 3.21
CA LYS A 86 9.14 10.68 4.65
C LYS A 86 7.93 10.25 5.48
N ASN A 87 6.72 10.49 4.97
CA ASN A 87 5.48 10.14 5.65
C ASN A 87 4.62 9.27 4.73
N LEU A 88 4.21 8.10 5.23
CA LEU A 88 3.34 7.19 4.51
C LEU A 88 2.16 6.80 5.40
N ILE A 89 0.95 6.98 4.89
CA ILE A 89 -0.28 6.49 5.50
C ILE A 89 -0.98 5.56 4.52
N ILE A 90 -1.26 4.34 4.95
CA ILE A 90 -2.08 3.36 4.23
C ILE A 90 -3.17 2.93 5.19
N LYS A 91 -4.43 3.18 4.82
CA LYS A 91 -5.60 2.69 5.55
C LYS A 91 -6.56 2.03 4.57
N SER A 92 -6.80 0.76 4.78
CA SER A 92 -7.81 -0.01 4.08
C SER A 92 -8.89 -0.44 5.06
N SER A 93 -10.14 -0.15 4.71
CA SER A 93 -11.34 -0.71 5.34
C SER A 93 -11.87 -1.91 4.55
N LEU A 94 -11.21 -2.26 3.44
CA LEU A 94 -11.58 -3.34 2.54
C LEU A 94 -10.63 -4.51 2.75
N VAL A 95 -11.17 -5.73 2.70
CA VAL A 95 -10.34 -6.94 2.71
C VAL A 95 -9.51 -6.92 1.42
N SER A 96 -8.22 -6.60 1.56
CA SER A 96 -7.25 -6.64 0.48
C SER A 96 -6.56 -8.01 0.48
N SER A 97 -6.32 -8.59 -0.69
CA SER A 97 -5.64 -9.89 -0.82
C SER A 97 -4.10 -9.77 -0.81
N GLY A 98 -3.56 -8.61 -0.44
CA GLY A 98 -2.19 -8.24 -0.76
C GLY A 98 -1.40 -7.69 0.41
N SER A 99 -0.10 -7.97 0.42
CA SER A 99 0.86 -7.32 1.31
C SER A 99 1.65 -6.25 0.55
N PHE A 100 2.02 -5.18 1.26
CA PHE A 100 2.91 -4.15 0.75
C PHE A 100 4.35 -4.44 1.14
N SER A 101 5.25 -4.43 0.15
CA SER A 101 6.68 -4.33 0.41
C SER A 101 7.08 -2.86 0.50
N PHE A 102 8.09 -2.55 1.31
CA PHE A 102 8.56 -1.18 1.48
C PHE A 102 10.05 -1.07 1.14
N ASP A 103 10.37 -0.19 0.19
CA ASP A 103 11.73 0.22 -0.13
C ASP A 103 11.84 1.75 -0.06
N THR A 104 11.66 2.27 1.14
CA THR A 104 11.62 3.70 1.44
C THR A 104 12.56 4.02 2.59
N PRO A 105 13.89 4.00 2.38
CA PRO A 105 14.86 4.17 3.46
C PRO A 105 14.78 5.55 4.13
N SER A 106 14.22 6.55 3.45
CA SER A 106 14.01 7.91 3.99
C SER A 106 12.73 8.07 4.81
N LEU A 107 11.91 7.02 4.92
CA LEU A 107 10.64 7.08 5.64
C LEU A 107 10.88 7.28 7.13
N VAL A 108 10.20 8.26 7.73
CA VAL A 108 10.32 8.64 9.14
C VAL A 108 9.06 8.27 9.93
N TYR A 109 7.90 8.29 9.28
CA TYR A 109 6.60 7.95 9.85
C TYR A 109 5.83 6.97 8.96
N LEU A 110 5.28 5.92 9.57
CA LEU A 110 4.38 4.96 8.94
C LEU A 110 3.06 4.85 9.72
N GLY A 111 1.94 5.16 9.07
CA GLY A 111 0.60 4.80 9.56
C GLY A 111 0.05 3.68 8.69
N TYR A 112 -0.12 2.48 9.24
CA TYR A 112 -0.61 1.31 8.50
C TYR A 112 -1.86 0.75 9.18
N SER A 113 -2.96 0.64 8.44
CA SER A 113 -4.19 -0.01 8.90
C SER A 113 -4.74 -0.89 7.79
N ASP A 114 -4.74 -2.21 7.97
CA ASP A 114 -5.26 -3.16 6.98
C ASP A 114 -5.65 -4.49 7.64
N PHE A 115 -6.13 -5.46 6.87
CA PHE A 115 -6.31 -6.83 7.31
C PHE A 115 -4.97 -7.58 7.40
N ILE A 116 -4.91 -8.67 8.19
CA ILE A 116 -3.71 -9.51 8.28
C ILE A 116 -3.38 -10.03 6.86
N PRO A 117 -2.20 -9.69 6.32
CA PRO A 117 -1.76 -10.28 5.06
C PRO A 117 -1.35 -11.73 5.26
N GLU A 118 -1.34 -12.52 4.18
CA GLU A 118 -0.84 -13.89 4.20
C GLU A 118 0.66 -13.96 4.51
N ASP A 119 1.43 -13.00 3.97
CA ASP A 119 2.88 -12.89 4.16
C ASP A 119 3.30 -11.46 4.56
N TYR A 120 4.41 -11.36 5.30
CA TYR A 120 5.06 -10.10 5.64
C TYR A 120 6.33 -9.93 4.78
N PRO A 121 6.26 -9.18 3.66
CA PRO A 121 7.39 -9.02 2.78
C PRO A 121 8.47 -8.12 3.39
N LEU A 122 9.65 -8.11 2.76
CA LEU A 122 10.81 -7.36 3.20
C LEU A 122 10.53 -5.85 3.24
N ALA A 123 11.00 -5.20 4.31
CA ALA A 123 10.85 -3.76 4.52
C ALA A 123 12.21 -3.08 4.75
N ASN A 124 12.64 -2.25 3.80
CA ASN A 124 13.75 -1.32 3.93
C ASN A 124 13.25 0.04 4.42
N LEU A 125 13.27 0.22 5.75
CA LEU A 125 12.73 1.38 6.48
C LEU A 125 13.77 1.98 7.44
N GLN A 126 14.99 2.18 6.98
CA GLN A 126 16.16 2.50 7.83
C GLN A 126 16.01 3.73 8.73
N ASN A 127 15.29 4.77 8.30
CA ASN A 127 15.10 6.01 9.07
C ASN A 127 13.77 6.09 9.83
N LEU A 128 13.01 4.99 9.92
CA LEU A 128 11.69 5.00 10.53
C LEU A 128 11.79 5.26 12.03
N SER A 129 11.14 6.33 12.48
CA SER A 129 11.15 6.76 13.89
C SER A 129 9.83 6.50 14.60
N GLU A 130 8.72 6.52 13.87
CA GLU A 130 7.38 6.28 14.40
C GLU A 130 6.58 5.38 13.46
N ALA A 131 5.95 4.36 14.03
CA ALA A 131 5.03 3.48 13.33
C ALA A 131 3.73 3.34 14.13
N ARG A 132 2.59 3.51 13.45
CA ARG A 132 1.25 3.26 13.99
C ARG A 132 0.59 2.18 13.15
N ILE A 133 0.50 0.98 13.71
CA ILE A 133 0.05 -0.21 12.99
C ILE A 133 -1.25 -0.70 13.64
N ASN A 134 -2.28 -0.88 12.83
CA ASN A 134 -3.57 -1.44 13.25
C ASN A 134 -3.96 -2.56 12.29
N ILE A 135 -3.93 -3.81 12.73
CA ILE A 135 -4.18 -4.95 11.86
C ILE A 135 -5.46 -5.64 12.29
N SER A 136 -6.38 -5.84 11.34
CA SER A 136 -7.66 -6.50 11.56
C SER A 136 -7.62 -7.96 11.08
N LEU A 137 -8.31 -8.84 11.78
CA LEU A 137 -8.50 -10.23 11.35
C LEU A 137 -9.76 -10.35 10.51
N THR A 138 -9.74 -11.19 9.48
CA THR A 138 -10.98 -11.69 8.87
C THR A 138 -11.61 -12.75 9.77
N ASP A 139 -12.92 -12.98 9.62
CA ASP A 139 -13.63 -14.03 10.38
C ASP A 139 -12.94 -15.40 10.19
N ASP A 140 -12.55 -15.73 8.96
CA ASP A 140 -11.81 -16.96 8.64
C ASP A 140 -10.46 -17.06 9.37
N GLN A 141 -9.75 -15.94 9.56
CA GLN A 141 -8.50 -15.93 10.32
C GLN A 141 -8.76 -16.11 11.82
N VAL A 142 -9.84 -15.53 12.35
CA VAL A 142 -10.25 -15.73 13.75
C VAL A 142 -10.64 -17.20 13.99
N GLU A 143 -11.40 -17.81 13.08
CA GLU A 143 -11.80 -19.22 13.19
C GLU A 143 -10.59 -20.16 13.18
N ARG A 144 -9.66 -19.98 12.22
CA ARG A 144 -8.41 -20.76 12.16
C ARG A 144 -7.56 -20.62 13.42
N ALA A 145 -7.51 -19.43 14.03
CA ALA A 145 -6.75 -19.22 15.25
C ALA A 145 -7.38 -19.90 16.48
N ARG A 146 -8.71 -20.10 16.50
CA ARG A 146 -9.42 -20.75 17.61
C ARG A 146 -9.31 -22.27 17.58
N PHE A 147 -9.12 -22.84 16.40
CA PHE A 147 -8.97 -24.28 16.19
C PHE A 147 -7.72 -24.54 15.37
N PRO A 148 -6.51 -24.45 15.97
CA PRO A 148 -5.30 -24.90 15.29
C PRO A 148 -5.50 -26.37 14.97
N ASN A 149 -5.36 -26.74 13.69
CA ASN A 149 -5.51 -28.10 13.19
C ASN A 149 -4.91 -29.14 14.16
N GLU A 150 -5.75 -29.80 14.96
CA GLU A 150 -5.42 -31.04 15.67
C GLU A 150 -5.36 -32.15 14.60
N TYR A 151 -4.22 -32.33 13.96
CA TYR A 151 -3.94 -33.53 13.18
C TYR A 151 -2.71 -34.25 13.76
N ASP A 152 -3.04 -35.20 14.64
CA ASP A 152 -2.45 -36.53 14.89
C ASP A 152 -0.98 -36.65 15.34
N ASP A 153 -0.76 -36.46 16.65
CA ASP A 153 0.26 -37.19 17.41
C ASP A 153 -0.34 -38.52 17.95
N GLU A 154 -0.49 -39.54 17.11
CA GLU A 154 -0.72 -40.95 17.52
C GLU A 154 -0.38 -41.86 16.32
N TYR A 155 0.68 -42.67 16.28
CA TYR A 155 1.05 -43.74 17.21
C TYR A 155 2.57 -43.94 17.25
N ASP A 156 3.12 -43.93 18.46
CA ASP A 156 4.27 -44.77 18.83
C ASP A 156 3.77 -45.90 19.74
N ASP A 157 4.46 -47.04 19.66
CA ASP A 157 4.37 -48.29 20.43
C ASP A 157 3.34 -49.40 20.10
N ALA A 158 3.87 -50.36 19.30
CA ALA A 158 4.23 -51.73 19.70
C ALA A 158 3.19 -52.86 19.67
N VAL A 159 3.47 -53.90 18.84
CA VAL A 159 3.49 -55.31 19.30
C VAL A 159 4.56 -56.15 18.56
N ARG A 160 5.55 -56.54 19.36
CA ARG A 160 6.40 -57.76 19.35
C ARG A 160 5.95 -58.94 18.45
N LEU A 161 6.86 -59.41 17.59
CA LEU A 161 7.58 -60.70 17.70
C LEU A 161 8.59 -60.86 16.55
#